data_AF-A0A8S2UKF9-F1
#
_entry.id   AF-A0A8S2UKF9-F1
#
_cell.length_a   1.000
_cell.length_b   1.000
_cell.length_c   1.000
_cell.angle_alpha   90.00
_cell.angle_beta   90.00
_cell.angle_gamma   90.00
#
_symmetry.space_group_name_H-M   'P 1'
#
loop_
_entity.id
_entity.type
_entity.pdbx_description
1 polymer ?
#
loop_
_entity_poly.entity_id
_entity_poly.type
_entity_poly.pdbx_seq_one_letter_code
_entity_poly.pdbx_strand_id
1 'polypeptide(L)'
;MERDGRRERGLLNGLQMLDDMKIIWKQSRSRYRPLMVVNSLTADVNRCKEHGVDIVVAAANRNIVQKQVIDRLNTHLNRRYGGKLDD
;
A
#
# COMPACT_ATOMS: atom_id res chain seq x y z
N MET A 1 -24.49 5.96 5.88
CA MET A 1 -23.89 7.22 6.40
C MET A 1 -22.48 6.92 6.86
N GLU A 2 -21.47 7.44 6.16
CA GLU A 2 -20.11 7.50 6.70
C GLU A 2 -20.13 8.54 7.84
N ARG A 3 -19.73 8.14 9.04
CA ARG A 3 -19.77 9.01 10.22
C ARG A 3 -18.48 9.83 10.28
N ASP A 4 -18.56 11.12 9.97
CA ASP A 4 -17.42 12.06 10.01
C ASP A 4 -16.88 12.34 11.44
N GLY A 5 -17.60 11.92 12.49
CA GLY A 5 -17.21 12.17 13.89
C GLY A 5 -15.88 11.56 14.36
N ARG A 6 -15.22 10.71 13.55
CA ARG A 6 -13.82 10.29 13.83
C ARG A 6 -12.81 11.37 13.46
N ARG A 7 -13.00 12.07 12.34
CA ARG A 7 -12.13 13.17 11.89
C ARG A 7 -12.15 14.35 12.87
N GLU A 8 -13.32 14.69 13.41
CA GLU A 8 -13.50 15.75 14.41
C GLU A 8 -12.76 15.47 15.73
N ARG A 9 -12.42 14.20 16.00
CA ARG A 9 -11.61 13.78 17.16
C ARG A 9 -10.12 13.60 16.82
N GLY A 10 -9.69 14.00 15.61
CA GLY A 10 -8.33 13.79 15.13
C GLY A 10 -7.99 12.32 14.79
N LEU A 11 -8.98 11.43 14.75
CA LEU A 11 -8.78 10.02 14.44
C LEU A 11 -9.04 9.79 12.94
N LEU A 12 -7.97 9.59 12.19
CA LEU A 12 -8.04 9.23 10.77
C LEU A 12 -8.39 7.75 10.63
N ASN A 13 -9.25 7.42 9.66
CA ASN A 13 -9.38 6.03 9.24
C ASN A 13 -8.16 5.62 8.38
N GLY A 14 -7.95 4.31 8.20
CA GLY A 14 -6.76 3.81 7.51
C GLY A 14 -6.58 4.38 6.08
N LEU A 15 -7.66 4.56 5.31
CA LEU A 15 -7.56 5.13 3.97
C LEU A 15 -7.22 6.63 3.99
N GLN A 16 -7.79 7.38 4.93
CA GLN A 16 -7.46 8.79 5.13
C GLN A 16 -5.98 8.96 5.53
N MET A 17 -5.45 8.08 6.40
CA MET A 17 -4.02 8.06 6.72
C MET A 17 -3.16 7.82 5.48
N LEU A 18 -3.57 6.92 4.58
CA LEU A 18 -2.83 6.66 3.35
C LEU A 18 -2.83 7.87 2.41
N ASP A 19 -3.95 8.60 2.32
CA ASP A 19 -4.02 9.81 1.50
C ASP A 19 -3.13 10.92 2.04
N ASP A 20 -3.12 11.13 3.36
CA ASP A 20 -2.23 12.10 4.01
C ASP A 20 -0.75 11.72 3.83
N MET A 21 -0.41 10.43 3.97
CA MET A 21 0.94 9.94 3.71
C MET A 21 1.39 10.19 2.26
N LYS A 22 0.49 10.10 1.28
CA LYS A 22 0.83 10.44 -0.12
C LYS A 22 1.15 11.92 -0.29
N ILE A 23 0.45 12.80 0.43
CA ILE A 23 0.73 14.25 0.40
C ILE A 23 2.14 14.49 0.96
N ILE A 24 2.43 13.94 2.13
CA ILE A 24 3.76 14.03 2.77
C ILE A 24 4.84 13.47 1.83
N TRP A 25 4.58 12.34 1.18
CA TRP A 25 5.52 11.75 0.24
C TRP A 25 5.77 12.63 -0.98
N LYS A 26 4.74 13.25 -1.55
CA LYS A 26 4.90 14.21 -2.66
C LYS A 26 5.78 15.39 -2.24
N GLN A 27 5.66 15.84 -1.00
CA GLN A 27 6.48 16.93 -0.45
C GLN A 27 7.93 16.51 -0.19
N SER A 28 8.19 15.23 0.11
CA SER A 28 9.55 14.73 0.39
C SER A 28 10.48 14.74 -0.84
N ARG A 29 9.96 15.02 -2.05
CA ARG A 29 10.70 15.00 -3.33
C ARG A 29 11.44 13.69 -3.60
N SER A 30 11.02 12.61 -2.94
CA SER A 30 11.61 11.29 -3.19
C SER A 30 11.30 10.82 -4.60
N ARG A 31 12.32 10.32 -5.29
CA ARG A 31 12.18 9.76 -6.65
C ARG A 31 11.50 8.39 -6.66
N TYR A 32 11.37 7.76 -5.50
CA TYR A 32 10.74 6.46 -5.36
C TYR A 32 9.26 6.63 -5.00
N ARG A 33 8.42 5.64 -5.25
CA ARG A 33 7.07 5.57 -4.68
C ARG A 33 7.08 4.46 -3.63
N PRO A 34 6.55 4.68 -2.41
CA PRO A 34 6.50 3.64 -1.40
C PRO A 34 5.56 2.53 -1.85
N LEU A 35 5.89 1.29 -1.49
CA LEU A 35 4.98 0.16 -1.66
C LEU A 35 3.93 0.22 -0.56
N MET A 36 2.66 0.37 -0.94
CA MET A 36 1.54 0.49 -0.01
C MET A 36 0.85 -0.86 0.18
N VAL A 37 0.75 -1.31 1.44
CA VAL A 37 0.19 -2.62 1.78
C VAL A 37 -0.89 -2.46 2.84
N VAL A 38 -2.07 -3.02 2.59
CA VAL A 38 -3.17 -3.12 3.56
C VAL A 38 -3.36 -4.57 3.93
N ASN A 39 -3.25 -4.88 5.23
CA ASN A 39 -3.60 -6.16 5.79
C ASN A 39 -4.82 -5.97 6.70
N SER A 40 -5.99 -6.42 6.26
CA SER A 40 -7.23 -6.28 7.02
C SER A 40 -8.24 -7.33 6.59
N LEU A 41 -8.88 -7.97 7.56
CA LEU A 41 -9.95 -8.96 7.34
C LEU A 41 -11.19 -8.36 6.66
N THR A 42 -11.40 -7.06 6.79
CA THR A 42 -12.62 -6.37 6.36
C THR A 42 -12.35 -5.26 5.35
N ALA A 43 -11.12 -5.16 4.82
CA ALA A 43 -10.81 -4.14 3.82
C ALA A 43 -11.59 -4.40 2.52
N ASP A 44 -12.23 -3.35 2.03
CA ASP A 44 -12.74 -3.32 0.67
C ASP A 44 -11.56 -3.20 -0.30
N VAL A 45 -11.33 -4.26 -1.07
CA VAL A 45 -10.21 -4.37 -2.02
C VAL A 45 -10.31 -3.31 -3.11
N ASN A 46 -11.51 -3.02 -3.62
CA ASN A 46 -11.70 -2.05 -4.70
C ASN A 46 -11.41 -0.65 -4.19
N ARG A 47 -11.97 -0.30 -3.02
CA ARG A 47 -11.71 0.99 -2.38
C ARG A 47 -10.22 1.16 -2.06
N CYS A 48 -9.55 0.14 -1.54
CA CYS A 48 -8.10 0.23 -1.28
C CYS A 48 -7.29 0.49 -2.57
N LYS A 49 -7.66 -0.17 -3.68
CA LYS A 49 -7.00 0.03 -4.98
C LYS A 49 -7.23 1.42 -5.56
N GLU A 50 -8.43 1.98 -5.42
CA GLU A 50 -8.74 3.37 -5.80
C GLU A 50 -7.86 4.37 -5.03
N HIS A 51 -7.58 4.06 -3.76
CA HIS A 51 -6.61 4.78 -2.95
C HIS A 51 -5.15 4.36 -3.21
N GLY A 52 -4.83 3.71 -4.33
CA GLY A 52 -3.45 3.46 -4.75
C GLY A 52 -2.67 2.51 -3.83
N VAL A 53 -3.35 1.62 -3.11
CA VAL A 53 -2.73 0.50 -2.38
C VAL A 53 -2.26 -0.55 -3.40
N ASP A 54 -1.01 -0.98 -3.27
CA ASP A 54 -0.41 -1.95 -4.20
C ASP A 54 -0.79 -3.40 -3.86
N ILE A 55 -0.91 -3.70 -2.56
CA ILE A 55 -1.19 -5.04 -2.05
C ILE A 55 -2.29 -4.95 -1.00
N VAL A 56 -3.38 -5.69 -1.21
CA VAL A 56 -4.47 -5.82 -0.23
C VAL A 56 -4.57 -7.29 0.15
N VAL A 57 -4.30 -7.60 1.42
CA VAL A 57 -4.42 -8.96 1.96
C VAL A 57 -5.63 -9.00 2.87
N ALA A 58 -6.66 -9.71 2.42
CA ALA A 58 -7.88 -10.00 3.17
C ALA A 58 -7.70 -11.21 4.10
N ALA A 59 -6.60 -11.24 4.86
CA ALA A 59 -6.29 -12.34 5.78
C ALA A 59 -5.34 -11.86 6.87
N ALA A 60 -5.60 -12.21 8.12
CA ALA A 60 -4.69 -11.97 9.24
C ALA A 60 -3.43 -12.87 9.20
N ASN A 61 -2.93 -13.20 8.00
CA ASN A 61 -1.80 -14.09 7.79
C ASN A 61 -0.58 -13.30 7.30
N ARG A 62 0.36 -13.08 8.22
CA ARG A 62 1.61 -12.37 7.98
C ARG A 62 2.46 -13.02 6.88
N ASN A 63 2.47 -14.34 6.77
CA ASN A 63 3.30 -15.04 5.79
C ASN A 63 2.82 -14.76 4.37
N ILE A 64 1.50 -14.64 4.17
CA ILE A 64 0.91 -14.28 2.88
C ILE A 64 1.31 -12.85 2.51
N VAL A 65 1.24 -11.91 3.46
CA VAL A 65 1.67 -10.52 3.24
C VAL A 65 3.14 -10.46 2.83
N GLN A 66 4.02 -11.15 3.58
CA GLN A 66 5.45 -11.17 3.30
C GLN A 66 5.76 -11.73 1.91
N LYS A 67 5.13 -12.85 1.55
CA LYS A 67 5.31 -13.45 0.23
C LYS A 67 4.91 -12.49 -0.89
N GLN A 68 3.72 -11.88 -0.80
CA GLN A 68 3.24 -10.94 -1.83
C GLN A 68 4.13 -9.69 -1.96
N VAL A 69 4.65 -9.18 -0.84
CA VAL A 69 5.59 -8.06 -0.83
C VAL A 69 6.88 -8.44 -1.56
N ILE A 70 7.47 -9.61 -1.23
CA ILE A 70 8.70 -10.09 -1.87
C ILE A 70 8.48 -10.28 -3.37
N ASP A 71 7.40 -10.95 -3.78
CA ASP A 71 7.08 -11.18 -5.19
C ASP A 71 6.94 -9.86 -5.96
N ARG A 72 6.32 -8.84 -5.34
CA ARG A 72 6.16 -7.52 -5.94
C ARG A 72 7.48 -6.78 -6.06
N LEU A 73 8.33 -6.83 -5.04
CA LEU A 73 9.67 -6.22 -5.07
C LEU A 73 10.56 -6.90 -6.13
N ASN A 74 10.56 -8.23 -6.19
CA ASN A 74 11.29 -8.99 -7.20
C ASN A 74 10.82 -8.65 -8.61
N THR A 75 9.51 -8.53 -8.83
CA THR A 75 8.96 -8.10 -10.13
C THR A 75 9.47 -6.69 -10.51
N HIS A 76 9.51 -5.76 -9.56
CA HIS A 76 10.02 -4.41 -9.81
C HIS A 76 11.53 -4.39 -10.06
N LEU A 77 12.31 -5.17 -9.32
CA LEU A 77 13.76 -5.31 -9.51
C LEU A 77 14.07 -5.95 -10.86
N ASN A 78 13.41 -7.04 -11.22
CA ASN A 78 13.58 -7.69 -12.52
C ASN A 78 13.18 -6.78 -13.68
N ARG A 79 12.16 -5.93 -13.53
CA ARG A 79 11.84 -4.93 -14.57
C ARG A 79 12.85 -3.80 -14.66
N ARG A 80 13.50 -3.45 -13.56
CA ARG A 80 14.45 -2.32 -13.48
C ARG A 80 15.89 -2.71 -13.83
N TYR A 81 16.25 -3.98 -13.59
CA TYR A 81 17.61 -4.50 -13.73
C TYR A 81 17.69 -5.76 -14.60
N GLY A 82 16.58 -6.40 -14.96
CA GLY A 82 16.52 -7.68 -15.66
C GLY A 82 16.62 -7.58 -17.18
N GLY A 83 17.57 -6.80 -17.68
CA GLY A 83 18.31 -7.24 -18.86
C GLY A 83 19.32 -8.30 -18.39
N LYS A 84 18.98 -9.58 -18.58
CA LYS A 84 19.86 -10.77 -18.46
C LYS A 84 20.77 -10.86 -17.24
N LEU A 85 20.33 -11.64 -16.25
CA LEU A 85 21.27 -12.51 -15.54
C LEU A 85 21.28 -13.81 -16.36
N ASP A 86 22.24 -13.90 -17.28
CA ASP A 86 22.56 -15.15 -17.97
C ASP A 86 23.29 -16.05 -16.96
N ASP A 87 22.80 -17.29 -16.80
CA ASP A 87 23.48 -18.38 -16.06
C ASP A 87 24.80 -18.79 -16.74
#